data_AF-A0A2H0AHR3-F1
#
_entry.id   AF-A0A2H0AHR3-F1
#
_cell.length_a   1.000
_cell.length_b   1.000
_cell.length_c   1.000
_cell.angle_alpha   90.00
_cell.angle_beta   90.00
_cell.angle_gamma   90.00
#
_symmetry.space_group_name_H-M   'P 1'
#
loop_
_entity.id
_entity.type
_entity.pdbx_description
1 polymer ?
#
loop_
_entity_poly.entity_id
_entity_poly.type
_entity_poly.pdbx_seq_one_letter_code
_entity_poly.pdbx_strand_id
1 'polypeptide(L)'
;LTPPQQIVIAGNPAEAATQALRREVYSRFLPNAILLFADNSPNQATMAARLPFLKNMQPINGQAAAYVCQNHTCNLPVTTPRELAARLDRK
;
A
#
# COMPACT_ATOMS: atom_id res chain seq x y z
N LEU A 1 14.06 0.46 18.60
CA LEU A 1 13.56 1.21 17.42
C LEU A 1 12.56 0.32 16.70
N THR A 2 11.38 0.83 16.35
CA THR A 2 10.39 0.08 15.57
C THR A 2 10.89 -0.05 14.12
N PRO A 3 10.87 -1.25 13.50
CA PRO A 3 11.28 -1.39 12.12
C PRO A 3 10.38 -0.55 11.19
N PRO A 4 10.93 0.01 10.10
CA PRO A 4 10.14 0.81 9.17
C PRO A 4 9.08 -0.05 8.50
N GLN A 5 7.89 0.52 8.35
CA GLN A 5 6.77 -0.12 7.66
C GLN A 5 6.58 0.52 6.29
N GLN A 6 6.46 -0.29 5.26
CA GLN A 6 6.17 0.18 3.90
C GLN A 6 4.72 -0.19 3.57
N ILE A 7 3.93 0.81 3.19
CA ILE A 7 2.54 0.65 2.78
C ILE A 7 2.46 1.04 1.32
N VAL A 8 1.98 0.14 0.46
CA VAL A 8 1.74 0.43 -0.95
C VAL A 8 0.25 0.32 -1.19
N ILE A 9 -0.35 1.36 -1.76
CA ILE A 9 -1.73 1.32 -2.25
C ILE A 9 -1.69 1.21 -3.77
N ALA A 10 -2.13 0.07 -4.29
CA ALA A 10 -2.23 -0.20 -5.70
C ALA A 10 -3.66 0.02 -6.20
N GLY A 11 -3.83 0.83 -7.24
CA GLY A 11 -5.15 1.17 -7.78
C GLY A 11 -5.23 2.58 -8.34
N ASN A 12 -6.29 2.82 -9.13
CA ASN A 12 -6.55 4.13 -9.72
C ASN A 12 -6.90 5.16 -8.62
N PRO A 13 -6.19 6.29 -8.50
CA PRO A 13 -6.43 7.28 -7.45
C PRO A 13 -7.81 7.97 -7.53
N ALA A 14 -8.45 7.93 -8.70
CA ALA A 14 -9.81 8.47 -8.89
C ALA A 14 -10.91 7.54 -8.35
N GLU A 15 -10.61 6.25 -8.16
CA GLU A 15 -11.62 5.28 -7.72
C GLU A 15 -11.89 5.34 -6.22
N ALA A 16 -13.17 5.19 -5.86
CA ALA A 16 -13.62 5.25 -4.47
C ALA A 16 -12.93 4.19 -3.58
N ALA A 17 -12.68 2.99 -4.10
CA ALA A 17 -12.00 1.92 -3.37
C ALA A 17 -10.56 2.30 -2.99
N THR A 18 -9.78 2.82 -3.95
CA THR A 18 -8.41 3.31 -3.71
C THR A 18 -8.42 4.45 -2.70
N GLN A 19 -9.37 5.38 -2.84
CA GLN A 19 -9.49 6.49 -1.88
C GLN A 19 -9.87 6.03 -0.48
N ALA A 20 -10.67 4.97 -0.35
CA ALA A 20 -11.04 4.42 0.95
C ALA A 20 -9.82 3.80 1.67
N LEU A 21 -9.01 3.01 0.97
CA LEU A 21 -7.74 2.49 1.51
C LEU A 21 -6.79 3.63 1.89
N ARG A 22 -6.71 4.67 1.05
CA ARG A 22 -5.88 5.85 1.29
C ARG A 22 -6.30 6.59 2.56
N ARG A 23 -7.60 6.81 2.75
CA ARG A 23 -8.14 7.46 3.96
C ARG A 23 -7.82 6.68 5.21
N GLU A 24 -7.88 5.34 5.16
CA GLU A 24 -7.54 4.50 6.31
C GLU A 24 -6.10 4.77 6.79
N VAL A 25 -5.14 4.81 5.87
CA VAL A 25 -3.73 5.11 6.21
C VAL A 25 -3.57 6.53 6.76
N TYR A 26 -4.16 7.54 6.11
CA TYR A 26 -4.04 8.94 6.53
C TYR A 26 -4.79 9.27 7.83
N SER A 27 -5.78 8.47 8.22
CA SER A 27 -6.53 8.67 9.46
C SER A 27 -5.76 8.28 10.73
N ARG A 28 -4.54 7.74 10.59
CA ARG A 28 -3.78 7.12 11.66
C ARG A 28 -2.42 7.79 11.86
N PHE A 29 -1.96 7.78 13.10
CA PHE A 29 -0.56 8.06 13.40
C PHE A 29 0.28 6.80 13.25
N LEU A 30 1.08 6.72 12.18
CA LEU A 30 1.94 5.58 11.86
C LEU A 30 3.42 6.01 11.86
N PRO A 31 4.08 6.01 13.03
CA PRO A 31 5.48 6.41 13.09
C PRO A 31 6.35 5.43 12.30
N ASN A 32 7.36 5.96 11.59
CA ASN A 32 8.28 5.18 10.75
C ASN A 32 7.60 4.45 9.57
N ALA A 33 6.45 4.93 9.11
CA ALA A 33 5.78 4.40 7.92
C ALA A 33 6.09 5.20 6.66
N ILE A 34 6.31 4.50 5.55
CA ILE A 34 6.40 5.06 4.20
C ILE A 34 5.16 4.64 3.43
N LEU A 35 4.45 5.60 2.83
CA LEU A 35 3.32 5.35 1.95
C LEU A 35 3.71 5.58 0.49
N LEU A 36 3.46 4.59 -0.37
CA LEU A 36 3.66 4.64 -1.81
C LEU A 36 2.36 4.34 -2.53
N PHE A 37 2.18 4.93 -3.71
CA PHE A 37 1.05 4.66 -4.59
C PHE A 37 1.53 3.97 -5.86
N ALA A 38 0.82 2.90 -6.22
CA ALA A 38 1.06 2.08 -7.41
C ALA A 38 -0.19 2.13 -8.30
N ASP A 39 -0.30 3.20 -9.09
CA ASP A 39 -1.46 3.51 -9.94
C ASP A 39 -1.33 2.99 -11.38
N ASN A 40 -0.34 2.13 -11.63
CA ASN A 40 0.06 1.63 -12.94
C ASN A 40 0.39 2.74 -13.96
N SER A 41 0.73 3.93 -13.49
CA SER A 41 1.16 5.05 -14.34
C SER A 41 2.63 4.89 -14.78
N PRO A 42 3.08 5.66 -15.79
CA PRO A 42 4.50 5.76 -16.13
C PRO A 42 5.42 6.13 -14.95
N ASN A 43 4.87 6.81 -13.94
CA ASN A 43 5.61 7.14 -12.72
C ASN A 43 5.93 5.88 -11.91
N GLN A 44 4.98 4.94 -11.79
CA GLN A 44 5.25 3.65 -11.13
C GLN A 44 6.37 2.89 -11.87
N ALA A 45 6.34 2.86 -13.20
CA ALA A 45 7.39 2.20 -13.99
C ALA A 45 8.76 2.84 -13.76
N THR A 46 8.82 4.17 -13.71
CA THR A 46 10.05 4.93 -13.43
C THR A 46 10.57 4.63 -12.01
N MET A 47 9.68 4.61 -11.02
CA MET A 47 10.04 4.27 -9.64
C MET A 47 10.50 2.81 -9.51
N ALA A 48 9.87 1.90 -10.27
CA ALA A 48 10.21 0.49 -10.29
C ALA A 48 11.63 0.18 -10.81
N ALA A 49 12.27 1.12 -11.53
CA ALA A 49 13.68 1.02 -11.88
C ALA A 49 14.60 1.13 -10.65
N ARG A 50 14.17 1.86 -9.60
CA ARG A 50 14.91 2.05 -8.35
C ARG A 50 14.38 1.19 -7.20
N LEU A 51 13.09 0.85 -7.25
CA LEU A 51 12.36 0.08 -6.24
C LEU A 51 11.70 -1.13 -6.91
N PRO A 52 12.45 -2.21 -7.22
CA PRO A 52 11.97 -3.31 -8.05
C PRO A 52 10.67 -3.98 -7.56
N PHE A 53 10.42 -3.97 -6.24
CA PHE A 53 9.20 -4.54 -5.66
C PHE A 53 7.92 -3.87 -6.19
N LEU A 54 7.97 -2.60 -6.60
CA LEU A 54 6.81 -1.88 -7.12
C LEU A 54 6.26 -2.48 -8.42
N LYS A 55 7.06 -3.27 -9.16
CA LYS A 55 6.57 -3.97 -10.37
C LYS A 55 5.42 -4.92 -10.07
N ASN A 56 5.44 -5.51 -8.87
CA ASN A 56 4.50 -6.57 -8.47
C ASN A 56 3.37 -6.04 -7.58
N MET A 57 3.35 -4.74 -7.28
CA MET A 57 2.29 -4.12 -6.49
C MET A 57 1.19 -3.65 -7.44
N GLN A 58 0.11 -4.41 -7.51
CA GLN A 58 -0.95 -4.25 -8.50
C GLN A 58 -2.33 -4.43 -7.84
N PRO A 59 -3.41 -3.91 -8.44
CA PRO A 59 -4.76 -4.29 -8.05
C PRO A 59 -4.94 -5.82 -8.03
N ILE A 60 -5.71 -6.34 -7.08
CA ILE A 60 -6.01 -7.78 -6.97
C ILE A 60 -7.41 -8.01 -7.54
N ASN A 61 -7.53 -8.88 -8.54
CA ASN A 61 -8.81 -9.15 -9.23
C ASN A 61 -9.49 -7.86 -9.74
N GLY A 62 -8.70 -6.88 -10.19
CA GLY A 62 -9.19 -5.58 -10.65
C GLY A 62 -9.62 -4.63 -9.53
N GLN A 63 -9.50 -5.02 -8.26
CA GLN A 63 -9.81 -4.18 -7.11
C GLN A 63 -8.56 -3.53 -6.54
N ALA A 64 -8.70 -2.30 -6.04
CA ALA A 64 -7.63 -1.63 -5.31
C ALA A 64 -7.13 -2.50 -4.14
N ALA A 65 -5.81 -2.53 -3.94
CA ALA A 65 -5.16 -3.39 -2.96
C ALA A 65 -4.16 -2.59 -2.12
N ALA A 66 -4.08 -2.89 -0.82
CA ALA A 66 -3.07 -2.37 0.07
C ALA A 66 -2.10 -3.48 0.48
N TYR A 67 -0.81 -3.22 0.31
CA TYR A 67 0.29 -4.08 0.71
C TYR A 67 0.98 -3.46 1.92
N VAL A 68 1.08 -4.22 3.01
CA VAL A 68 1.79 -3.80 4.22
C VAL A 68 3.01 -4.69 4.39
N CYS A 69 4.18 -4.09 4.21
CA CYS A 69 5.47 -4.77 4.21
C CYS A 69 6.33 -4.32 5.39
N GLN A 70 7.00 -5.26 6.02
CA GLN A 70 7.94 -5.06 7.11
C GLN A 70 9.10 -6.05 6.92
N ASN A 71 10.33 -5.65 7.27
CA ASN A 71 11.52 -6.51 7.18
C ASN A 71 11.64 -7.23 5.80
N HIS A 72 11.44 -6.48 4.71
CA HIS A 72 11.51 -6.98 3.33
C HIS A 72 10.44 -8.02 2.93
N THR A 73 9.44 -8.27 3.78
CA THR A 73 8.35 -9.22 3.51
C THR A 73 7.01 -8.49 3.55
N CYS A 74 6.18 -8.73 2.54
CA CYS A 74 4.81 -8.22 2.51
C CYS A 74 3.83 -9.27 3.01
N ASN A 75 2.85 -8.86 3.80
CA ASN A 75 1.68 -9.68 4.07
C ASN A 75 0.85 -9.86 2.79
N LEU A 76 -0.09 -10.82 2.80
CA LEU A 76 -1.12 -10.90 1.77
C LEU A 76 -1.84 -9.54 1.63
N PRO A 77 -2.03 -9.05 0.39
CA PRO A 77 -2.71 -7.79 0.15
C PRO A 77 -4.15 -7.85 0.64
N VAL A 78 -4.66 -6.70 1.07
CA VAL A 78 -6.03 -6.52 1.51
C VAL A 78 -6.74 -5.52 0.61
N THR A 79 -8.03 -5.72 0.35
CA THR A 79 -8.79 -4.86 -0.59
C THR A 79 -9.83 -4.00 0.12
N THR A 80 -10.01 -4.18 1.44
CA THR A 80 -10.95 -3.39 2.23
C THR A 80 -10.27 -2.51 3.29
N PRO A 81 -10.83 -1.32 3.61
CA PRO A 81 -10.32 -0.48 4.70
C PRO A 81 -10.31 -1.19 6.05
N ARG A 82 -11.32 -2.03 6.33
CA ARG A 82 -11.41 -2.78 7.59
C ARG A 82 -10.28 -3.79 7.76
N GLU A 83 -9.91 -4.50 6.70
CA GLU A 83 -8.79 -5.44 6.74
C GLU A 83 -7.45 -4.69 6.84
N LEU A 84 -7.33 -3.56 6.15
CA LEU A 84 -6.15 -2.69 6.24
C LEU A 84 -5.99 -2.14 7.66
N ALA A 85 -7.05 -1.64 8.27
CA ALA A 85 -7.09 -1.24 9.67
C ALA A 85 -6.53 -2.33 10.59
N ALA A 86 -7.11 -3.53 10.51
CA ALA A 86 -6.69 -4.69 11.30
C ALA A 86 -5.24 -5.14 11.02
N ARG A 87 -4.68 -4.78 9.86
CA ARG A 87 -3.28 -5.02 9.55
C ARG A 87 -2.36 -3.97 10.18
N LEU A 88 -2.76 -2.70 10.14
CA LEU A 88 -2.01 -1.55 10.67
C LEU A 88 -2.02 -1.49 12.20
N ASP A 89 -3.00 -2.10 12.86
CA ASP A 89 -3.09 -2.17 14.32
C ASP A 89 -2.15 -3.22 14.95
N ARG A 90 -1.57 -4.12 14.15
CA ARG A 90 -0.64 -5.14 14.64
C ARG A 90 0.72 -4.50 14.87
N LYS A 91 1.13 -4.45 16.15
CA LYS A 91 2.47 -4.02 16.58
C LYS A 91 3.46 -5.16 16.52
#